data_AF-A0A9Q0G141-F1
#
_entry.id   AF-A0A9Q0G141-F1
#
_cell.length_a   1.000
_cell.length_b   1.000
_cell.length_c   1.000
_cell.angle_alpha   90.00
_cell.angle_beta   90.00
_cell.angle_gamma   90.00
#
_symmetry.space_group_name_H-M   'P 1'
#
loop_
_entity.id
_entity.type
_entity.pdbx_description
1 polymer ?
#
loop_
_entity_poly.entity_id
_entity_poly.type
_entity_poly.pdbx_seq_one_letter_code
_entity_poly.pdbx_strand_id
1 'polypeptide(L)'
;QLLWLNYSVKRETLKLIQTFLEKADDQAQIGKQFVPPMMDPVLGYYARNLPDARESEVLSLFATLINKYKAAMIEDVPRIFEAVFQCTLEANIFPDAGDHQPVEDLD
;
A
#
# COMPACT_ATOMS: atom_id res chain seq x y z
N GLN A 1 -15.76 3.20 -16.21
CA GLN A 1 -16.25 4.24 -15.28
C GLN A 1 -16.29 3.78 -13.83
N LEU A 2 -16.91 2.64 -13.48
CA LEU A 2 -16.96 2.16 -12.09
C LEU A 2 -15.59 1.84 -11.46
N LEU A 3 -14.65 1.25 -12.23
CA LEU A 3 -13.29 0.99 -11.77
C LEU A 3 -12.53 2.28 -11.41
N TRP A 4 -12.69 3.33 -12.23
CA TRP A 4 -12.02 4.61 -12.02
C TRP A 4 -12.56 5.37 -10.81
N LEU A 5 -13.87 5.24 -10.55
CA LEU A 5 -14.50 5.75 -9.34
C LEU A 5 -13.94 5.04 -8.10
N ASN A 6 -13.80 3.71 -8.14
CA ASN A 6 -13.24 2.94 -7.03
C ASN A 6 -11.77 3.34 -6.73
N TYR A 7 -10.96 3.50 -7.78
CA TYR A 7 -9.58 3.99 -7.66
C TYR A 7 -9.51 5.38 -7.02
N SER A 8 -10.35 6.31 -7.49
CA SER A 8 -10.37 7.67 -6.95
C SER A 8 -10.82 7.68 -5.48
N VAL A 9 -11.84 6.89 -5.13
CA VAL A 9 -12.30 6.79 -3.72
C VAL A 9 -11.21 6.23 -2.81
N LYS A 10 -10.49 5.18 -3.23
CA LYS A 10 -9.38 4.60 -2.46
C LYS A 10 -8.25 5.61 -2.25
N ARG A 11 -7.82 6.26 -3.33
CA ARG A 11 -6.79 7.30 -3.29
C ARG A 11 -7.16 8.44 -2.34
N GLU A 12 -8.41 8.90 -2.41
CA GLU A 12 -8.89 10.03 -1.61
C GLU A 12 -8.99 9.63 -0.13
N THR A 13 -9.37 8.37 0.14
CA THR A 13 -9.39 7.80 1.49
C THR A 13 -7.99 7.71 2.08
N LEU A 14 -7.00 7.24 1.32
CA LEU A 14 -5.60 7.18 1.77
C LEU A 14 -5.05 8.57 2.11
N LYS A 15 -5.35 9.58 1.28
CA LYS A 15 -4.95 10.98 1.54
C LYS A 15 -5.61 11.55 2.79
N LEU A 16 -6.89 11.24 3.02
CA LEU A 16 -7.59 11.66 4.23
C LEU A 16 -6.95 11.03 5.46
N ILE A 17 -6.66 9.73 5.42
CA ILE A 17 -5.98 9.01 6.50
C ILE A 17 -4.60 9.61 6.76
N GLN A 18 -3.81 9.85 5.70
CA GLN A 18 -2.50 10.49 5.81
C GLN A 18 -2.62 11.85 6.52
N THR A 19 -3.53 12.71 6.05
CA THR A 19 -3.72 14.05 6.60
C THR A 19 -4.19 14.00 8.06
N PHE A 20 -5.10 13.08 8.39
CA PHE A 20 -5.59 12.88 9.75
C PHE A 20 -4.45 12.48 10.69
N LEU A 21 -3.67 11.45 10.32
CA LEU A 21 -2.54 10.98 11.11
C LEU A 21 -1.43 12.05 11.19
N GLU A 22 -1.22 12.87 10.18
CA GLU A 22 -0.26 13.97 10.22
C GLU A 22 -0.66 15.11 11.19
N LYS A 23 -1.97 15.40 11.29
CA LYS A 23 -2.52 16.59 11.97
C LYS A 23 -3.10 16.31 13.35
N ALA A 24 -3.28 15.05 13.75
CA ALA A 24 -3.82 14.70 15.05
C ALA A 24 -2.99 15.27 16.22
N ASP A 25 -3.63 15.64 17.33
CA ASP A 25 -2.94 16.18 18.50
C ASP A 25 -2.25 15.08 19.33
N ASP A 26 -2.94 13.96 19.61
CA ASP A 26 -2.39 12.83 20.38
C ASP A 26 -1.78 11.76 19.46
N GLN A 27 -0.66 12.13 18.85
CA GLN A 27 0.04 11.34 17.84
C GLN A 27 0.47 9.96 18.33
N ALA A 28 0.99 9.86 19.56
CA ALA A 28 1.55 8.61 20.07
C ALA A 28 0.46 7.57 20.35
N GLN A 29 -0.69 8.00 20.88
CA GLN A 29 -1.81 7.11 21.16
C GLN A 29 -2.57 6.75 19.87
N ILE A 30 -2.82 7.75 19.01
CA ILE A 30 -3.55 7.54 17.75
C ILE A 30 -2.76 6.63 16.82
N GLY A 31 -1.45 6.82 16.69
CA GLY A 31 -0.60 5.93 15.90
C GLY A 31 -0.72 4.46 16.33
N LYS A 32 -0.65 4.20 17.65
CA LYS A 32 -0.78 2.84 18.20
C LYS A 32 -2.16 2.21 18.00
N GLN A 33 -3.22 3.02 17.99
CA GLN A 33 -4.59 2.51 17.86
C GLN A 33 -5.04 2.38 16.39
N PHE A 34 -4.60 3.29 15.52
CA PHE A 34 -5.05 3.35 14.13
C PHE A 34 -4.12 2.64 13.15
N VAL A 35 -2.79 2.71 13.33
CA VAL A 35 -1.85 2.17 12.34
C VAL A 35 -1.96 0.66 12.23
N PRO A 36 -1.95 -0.15 13.30
CA PRO A 36 -2.04 -1.61 13.17
C PRO A 36 -3.31 -2.12 12.45
N PRO A 37 -4.54 -1.72 12.82
CA PRO A 37 -5.74 -2.21 12.13
C PRO A 37 -5.89 -1.66 10.70
N MET A 38 -5.28 -0.51 10.40
CA MET A 38 -5.25 0.04 9.04
C MET A 38 -4.22 -0.68 8.16
N MET A 39 -3.10 -1.11 8.73
CA MET A 39 -1.95 -1.62 7.97
C MET A 39 -2.28 -2.94 7.25
N ASP A 40 -2.97 -3.86 7.93
CA ASP A 40 -3.38 -5.17 7.40
C ASP A 40 -4.18 -5.10 6.09
N PRO A 41 -5.30 -4.37 6.02
CA PRO A 41 -6.08 -4.27 4.78
C PRO A 41 -5.33 -3.50 3.68
N VAL A 42 -4.58 -2.45 4.01
CA VAL A 42 -3.89 -1.62 3.01
C VAL A 42 -2.72 -2.36 2.38
N LEU A 43 -1.82 -2.94 3.19
CA LEU A 43 -0.68 -3.72 2.69
C LEU A 43 -1.15 -5.01 2.03
N GLY A 44 -2.16 -5.67 2.59
CA GLY A 44 -2.72 -6.89 2.03
C GLY A 44 -3.36 -6.67 0.66
N TYR A 45 -3.99 -5.51 0.43
CA TYR A 45 -4.52 -5.14 -0.88
C TYR A 45 -3.39 -4.75 -1.86
N TYR A 46 -2.40 -4.00 -1.39
CA TYR A 46 -1.24 -3.61 -2.19
C TYR A 46 -0.46 -4.81 -2.72
N ALA A 47 -0.15 -5.79 -1.85
CA ALA A 47 0.61 -6.98 -2.22
C ALA A 47 -0.13 -7.90 -3.20
N ARG A 48 -1.46 -7.96 -3.14
CA ARG A 48 -2.28 -8.82 -4.02
C ARG A 48 -2.54 -8.21 -5.40
N ASN A 49 -2.38 -6.90 -5.56
CA ASN A 49 -2.61 -6.25 -6.85
C ASN A 49 -1.46 -6.52 -7.82
N LEU A 50 -1.82 -6.64 -9.11
CA LEU A 50 -0.88 -6.60 -10.23
C LEU A 50 -0.05 -5.32 -10.18
N PRO A 51 1.21 -5.33 -10.67
CA PRO A 51 2.10 -4.16 -10.64
C PRO A 51 1.43 -2.86 -11.13
N ASP A 52 0.70 -2.92 -12.25
CA ASP A 52 0.00 -1.77 -12.84
C ASP A 52 -1.23 -1.29 -12.04
N ALA A 53 -1.74 -2.12 -11.15
CA ALA A 53 -2.89 -1.83 -10.28
C ALA A 53 -2.47 -1.41 -8.85
N ARG A 54 -1.16 -1.27 -8.59
CA ARG A 54 -0.65 -0.83 -7.28
C ARG A 54 -0.68 0.69 -7.16
N GLU A 55 -1.36 1.17 -6.13
CA GLU A 55 -1.52 2.59 -5.84
C GLU A 55 -0.26 3.15 -5.17
N SER A 56 0.43 4.10 -5.82
CA SER A 56 1.66 4.71 -5.29
C SER A 56 1.42 5.50 -4.00
N GLU A 57 0.18 5.93 -3.75
CA GLU A 57 -0.24 6.59 -2.52
C GLU A 57 -0.07 5.72 -1.28
N VAL A 58 -0.10 4.38 -1.40
CA VAL A 58 0.20 3.47 -0.29
C VAL A 58 1.65 3.65 0.18
N LEU A 59 2.59 3.73 -0.75
CA LEU A 59 4.01 3.96 -0.44
C LEU A 59 4.21 5.35 0.19
N SER A 60 3.56 6.37 -0.36
CA SER A 60 3.61 7.75 0.17
C SER A 60 3.08 7.83 1.59
N LEU A 61 1.97 7.13 1.88
CA LEU A 61 1.39 7.04 3.22
C LEU A 61 2.41 6.46 4.19
N PHE A 62 2.91 5.24 3.94
CA PHE A 62 3.83 4.58 4.88
C PHE A 62 5.16 5.32 5.02
N ALA A 63 5.71 5.93 3.96
CA ALA A 63 6.89 6.78 4.05
C ALA A 63 6.66 7.98 4.99
N THR A 64 5.49 8.60 4.92
CA THR A 64 5.10 9.70 5.79
C THR A 64 4.96 9.23 7.24
N LEU A 65 4.25 8.13 7.47
CA LEU A 65 4.03 7.60 8.83
C LEU A 65 5.35 7.18 9.49
N ILE A 66 6.24 6.49 8.78
CA ILE A 66 7.56 6.10 9.30
C ILE A 66 8.38 7.33 9.68
N ASN A 67 8.40 8.36 8.82
CA ASN A 67 9.11 9.61 9.11
C ASN A 67 8.53 10.35 10.33
N LYS A 68 7.22 10.26 10.54
CA LYS A 68 6.49 10.92 11.62
C LYS A 68 6.66 10.20 12.96
N TYR A 69 6.41 8.88 13.00
CA TYR A 69 6.37 8.08 14.23
C TYR A 69 7.71 7.48 14.63
N LYS A 70 8.67 7.42 13.70
CA LYS A 70 10.06 6.96 13.93
C LYS A 70 10.13 5.70 14.79
N ALA A 71 10.61 5.82 16.02
CA ALA A 71 10.83 4.71 16.94
C ALA A 71 9.57 3.87 17.20
N ALA A 72 8.39 4.49 17.17
CA ALA A 72 7.13 3.79 17.43
C ALA A 72 6.71 2.84 16.30
N MET A 73 7.31 2.96 15.10
CA MET A 73 7.01 2.10 13.95
C MET A 73 8.13 1.11 13.62
N ILE A 74 9.25 1.10 14.36
CA ILE A 74 10.41 0.24 14.05
C ILE A 74 10.01 -1.23 13.93
N GLU A 75 9.10 -1.70 14.78
CA GLU A 75 8.61 -3.08 14.79
C GLU A 75 7.73 -3.41 13.57
N ASP A 76 7.07 -2.41 12.99
CA ASP A 76 6.19 -2.56 11.82
C ASP A 76 6.94 -2.46 10.48
N VAL A 77 8.13 -1.84 10.48
CA VAL A 77 8.94 -1.64 9.27
C VAL A 77 9.20 -2.95 8.51
N PRO A 78 9.64 -4.06 9.13
CA PRO A 78 9.86 -5.32 8.41
C PRO A 78 8.63 -5.79 7.65
N ARG A 79 7.43 -5.66 8.25
CA ARG A 79 6.17 -6.07 7.65
C ARG A 79 5.75 -5.19 6.48
N ILE A 80 5.97 -3.87 6.59
CA ILE A 80 5.76 -2.93 5.49
C ILE A 80 6.69 -3.30 4.32
N PHE A 81 7.97 -3.55 4.61
CA PHE A 81 8.94 -3.96 3.60
C PHE A 81 8.57 -5.30 2.95
N GLU A 82 8.13 -6.31 3.70
CA GLU A 82 7.72 -7.59 3.11
C GLU A 82 6.60 -7.43 2.08
N ALA A 83 5.60 -6.61 2.38
CA ALA A 83 4.46 -6.37 1.49
C ALA A 83 4.82 -5.55 0.23
N VAL A 84 5.75 -4.59 0.34
CA VAL A 84 6.09 -3.68 -0.76
C VAL A 84 7.34 -4.12 -1.54
N PHE A 85 8.30 -4.80 -0.93
CA PHE A 85 9.59 -5.11 -1.54
C PHE A 85 9.53 -6.35 -2.42
N GLN A 86 8.82 -7.39 -1.99
CA GLN A 86 8.58 -8.60 -2.81
C GLN A 86 7.92 -8.23 -4.14
N CYS A 87 6.95 -7.33 -4.03
CA CYS A 87 6.12 -6.90 -5.14
C CYS A 87 6.91 -5.99 -6.12
N THR A 88 7.84 -5.16 -5.62
CA THR A 88 8.74 -4.34 -6.46
C THR A 88 9.85 -5.16 -7.12
N LEU A 89 10.35 -6.21 -6.47
CA LEU A 89 11.33 -7.13 -7.06
C LEU A 89 10.71 -7.92 -8.22
N GLU A 90 9.49 -8.44 -8.07
CA GLU A 90 8.79 -9.15 -9.15
C GLU A 90 8.52 -8.26 -10.37
N ALA A 91 8.09 -7.01 -10.16
CA ALA A 91 7.83 -6.05 -11.24
C ALA A 91 9.08 -5.66 -12.05
N ASN A 92 10.26 -5.64 -11.41
CA ASN A 92 11.52 -5.25 -12.06
C ASN A 92 12.32 -6.44 -12.63
N ILE A 93 12.12 -7.66 -12.14
CA ILE A 93 12.85 -8.86 -12.59
C ILE A 93 12.12 -9.56 -13.75
N PHE A 94 10.78 -9.47 -13.81
CA PHE A 94 9.97 -10.04 -14.90
C PHE A 94 9.05 -8.98 -15.51
N PRO A 95 9.58 -8.04 -16.31
CA PRO A 95 8.77 -6.99 -16.92
C PRO A 95 7.73 -7.52 -17.92
N ASP A 96 7.85 -8.77 -18.38
CA ASP A 96 7.03 -9.38 -19.44
C ASP A 96 5.98 -10.40 -18.90
N ALA A 97 5.92 -10.61 -17.58
CA ALA A 97 4.98 -11.58 -16.99
C ALA A 97 3.50 -11.10 -17.05
N GLY A 98 3.26 -9.84 -17.45
CA GLY A 98 1.92 -9.26 -17.60
C GLY A 98 1.25 -9.55 -18.96
N ASP A 99 2.02 -9.95 -19.98
CA ASP A 99 1.53 -10.05 -21.38
C ASP A 99 1.27 -11.48 -21.86
N HIS A 100 1.46 -12.50 -21.02
CA HIS A 100 1.03 -13.85 -21.35
C HIS A 100 -0.49 -13.99 -21.14
N GLN A 101 -1.26 -13.57 -22.15
CA GLN A 101 -2.58 -14.18 -22.38
C GLN A 101 -2.41 -15.70 -22.41
N PRO A 102 -3.29 -16.47 -21.75
CA PRO A 102 -3.29 -17.91 -21.93
C PRO A 102 -3.54 -18.13 -23.43
N VAL A 103 -2.56 -18.72 -24.10
CA VAL A 103 -2.78 -19.26 -25.44
C VAL A 103 -3.84 -20.32 -25.23
N GLU A 104 -5.07 -20.07 -25.65
CA GLU A 104 -6.06 -21.13 -25.78
C GLU A 104 -5.43 -22.15 -26.72
N ASP A 105 -5.01 -23.29 -26.15
CA ASP A 105 -4.59 -24.45 -26.91
C ASP A 105 -5.76 -24.83 -27.83
N LEU A 106 -5.64 -24.44 -29.10
CA LEU A 106 -6.51 -24.86 -30.18
C LEU A 106 -6.24 -26.35 -30.45
N ASP A 107 -7.09 -27.20 -29.87
CA ASP A 107 -7.42 -28.51 -30.44
C ASP A 107 -8.50 -28.35 -31.54
#